data_AF-D0MIX6-F1
#
_entry.id   AF-D0MIX6-F1
#
_cell.length_a   1.000
_cell.length_b   1.000
_cell.length_c   1.000
_cell.angle_alpha   90.00
_cell.angle_beta   90.00
_cell.angle_gamma   90.00
#
_symmetry.space_group_name_H-M   'P 1'
#
loop_
_entity.id
_entity.type
_entity.pdbx_description
1 polymer ?
#
loop_
_entity_poly.entity_id
_entity_poly.type
_entity_poly.pdbx_seq_one_letter_code
_entity_poly.pdbx_strand_id
1 'polypeptide(L)'
;MAILTVPKVLREKLGDEGVEALIALLNEAAHHERDNLLGILAERFERRVTEEGKRLEVQMAEVEKRLEVQMAEVEKRLDHRITEEVSRLEKQIIEVKVALSERYASLVRWMFIFWAGQIGVIVALFALLR
;
A
#
# COMPACT_ATOMS: atom_id res chain seq x y z
N MET A 1 -8.23 -20.55 -47.10
CA MET A 1 -7.97 -20.36 -48.54
C MET A 1 -9.17 -19.64 -49.12
N ALA A 2 -8.99 -18.43 -49.65
CA ALA A 2 -10.04 -17.77 -50.41
C ALA A 2 -10.15 -18.49 -51.76
N ILE A 3 -11.31 -19.10 -52.05
CA ILE A 3 -11.54 -19.73 -53.34
C ILE A 3 -11.84 -18.59 -54.33
N LEU A 4 -10.84 -18.16 -55.09
CA LEU A 4 -11.02 -17.18 -56.16
C LEU A 4 -11.73 -17.86 -57.33
N THR A 5 -13.06 -17.78 -57.36
CA THR A 5 -13.85 -18.25 -58.49
C THR A 5 -13.74 -17.25 -59.63
N VAL A 6 -13.10 -17.68 -60.73
CA VAL A 6 -12.99 -16.83 -61.92
C VAL A 6 -14.37 -16.75 -62.62
N PRO A 7 -14.94 -15.55 -62.81
CA PRO A 7 -16.19 -15.36 -63.53
C PRO A 7 -16.19 -16.03 -64.91
N LYS A 8 -17.32 -16.64 -65.31
CA LYS A 8 -17.47 -17.34 -66.61
C LYS A 8 -17.00 -16.50 -67.81
N VAL A 9 -17.30 -15.20 -67.80
CA VAL A 9 -16.91 -14.26 -68.88
C VAL A 9 -15.40 -14.16 -69.04
N LEU A 10 -14.63 -14.20 -67.95
CA LEU A 10 -13.17 -14.17 -67.99
C LEU A 10 -12.60 -15.52 -68.46
N ARG A 11 -13.25 -16.63 -68.09
CA ARG A 11 -12.85 -17.97 -68.55
C ARG A 11 -13.05 -18.18 -70.05
N GLU A 12 -14.16 -17.70 -70.61
CA GLU A 12 -14.41 -17.77 -72.05
C GLU A 12 -13.46 -16.90 -72.88
N LYS A 13 -12.95 -15.80 -72.31
CA LYS A 13 -12.06 -14.85 -73.00
C LYS A 13 -10.58 -15.17 -72.88
N LEU A 14 -10.15 -15.73 -71.74
CA LEU A 14 -8.74 -16.03 -71.44
C LEU A 14 -8.34 -17.48 -71.76
N GLY A 15 -9.30 -18.38 -71.95
CA GLY A 15 -9.03 -19.82 -72.05
C GLY A 15 -8.59 -20.43 -70.71
N ASP A 16 -8.46 -21.75 -70.65
CA ASP A 16 -8.15 -22.44 -69.39
C ASP A 16 -6.74 -22.10 -68.85
N GLU A 17 -5.74 -22.02 -69.73
CA GLU A 17 -4.36 -21.64 -69.37
C GLU A 17 -4.27 -20.20 -68.84
N GLY A 18 -5.01 -19.26 -69.46
CA GLY A 18 -5.05 -17.86 -69.01
C GLY A 18 -5.77 -17.69 -67.67
N VAL A 19 -6.76 -18.53 -67.38
CA VAL A 19 -7.43 -18.59 -66.08
C VAL A 19 -6.51 -19.11 -65.00
N GLU A 20 -5.74 -20.17 -65.26
CA GLU A 20 -4.75 -20.68 -64.30
C GLU A 20 -3.66 -19.64 -63.99
N ALA A 21 -3.13 -18.98 -65.02
CA ALA A 21 -2.15 -17.90 -64.85
C ALA A 21 -2.72 -16.73 -64.02
N LEU A 22 -3.97 -16.34 -64.27
CA LEU A 22 -4.64 -15.28 -63.50
C LEU A 22 -4.86 -15.69 -62.04
N ILE A 23 -5.27 -16.93 -61.77
CA ILE A 23 -5.43 -17.44 -60.41
C ILE A 23 -4.08 -17.46 -59.68
N ALA A 24 -3.00 -17.89 -60.35
CA ALA A 24 -1.66 -17.89 -59.78
C ALA A 24 -1.21 -16.47 -59.40
N LEU A 25 -1.35 -15.51 -60.32
CA LEU A 25 -1.00 -14.10 -60.09
C LEU A 25 -1.84 -13.46 -58.97
N LEU A 26 -3.15 -13.73 -58.92
CA LEU A 26 -4.01 -13.19 -57.88
C LEU A 26 -3.70 -13.81 -56.51
N ASN A 27 -3.40 -15.10 -56.45
CA ASN A 27 -2.96 -15.75 -55.21
C ASN A 27 -1.64 -15.15 -54.73
N GLU A 28 -0.66 -14.98 -55.62
CA GLU A 28 0.63 -14.41 -55.27
C GLU A 28 0.51 -12.95 -54.81
N ALA A 29 -0.26 -12.13 -55.52
CA ALA A 29 -0.55 -10.76 -55.11
C ALA A 29 -1.29 -10.68 -53.76
N ALA A 30 -2.28 -11.55 -53.54
CA ALA A 30 -3.03 -11.60 -52.28
C ALA A 30 -2.15 -12.08 -51.11
N HIS A 31 -1.25 -13.04 -51.35
CA HIS A 31 -0.28 -13.50 -50.37
C HIS A 31 0.72 -12.40 -50.02
N HIS A 32 1.31 -11.75 -51.02
CA HIS A 32 2.26 -10.67 -50.83
C HIS A 32 1.63 -9.50 -50.05
N GLU A 33 0.40 -9.10 -50.40
CA GLU A 33 -0.30 -8.03 -49.68
C GLU A 33 -0.61 -8.43 -48.23
N ARG A 34 -1.10 -9.66 -48.01
CA ARG A 34 -1.38 -10.15 -46.65
C ARG A 34 -0.12 -10.17 -45.79
N ASP A 35 0.98 -10.67 -46.33
CA ASP A 35 2.23 -10.80 -45.58
C ASP A 35 2.85 -9.43 -45.30
N ASN A 36 2.77 -8.48 -46.24
CA ASN A 36 3.16 -7.08 -46.01
C ASN A 36 2.31 -6.42 -44.90
N LEU A 37 0.98 -6.56 -44.96
CA LEU A 37 0.08 -6.02 -43.93
C LEU A 37 0.33 -6.66 -42.56
N LEU A 38 0.56 -7.98 -42.50
CA LEU A 38 0.91 -8.68 -41.27
C LEU A 38 2.23 -8.17 -40.69
N GLY A 39 3.24 -7.92 -41.54
CA GLY A 39 4.51 -7.34 -41.12
C GLY A 39 4.33 -5.95 -40.49
N ILE A 40 3.60 -5.06 -41.16
CA ILE A 40 3.33 -3.70 -40.66
C ILE A 40 2.55 -3.73 -39.34
N LEU A 41 1.54 -4.60 -39.23
CA LEU A 41 0.74 -4.74 -38.02
C LEU A 41 1.56 -5.32 -36.86
N ALA A 42 2.40 -6.32 -37.13
CA ALA A 42 3.29 -6.91 -36.12
C ALA A 42 4.26 -5.86 -35.58
N GLU A 43 4.92 -5.09 -36.44
CA GLU A 43 5.87 -4.04 -36.03
C GLU A 43 5.16 -2.94 -35.21
N ARG A 44 3.98 -2.49 -35.64
CA ARG A 44 3.20 -1.50 -34.89
C ARG A 44 2.75 -2.05 -33.54
N PHE A 45 2.34 -3.31 -33.48
CA PHE A 45 1.92 -3.94 -32.24
C PHE A 45 3.09 -4.08 -31.27
N GLU A 46 4.23 -4.60 -31.74
CA GLU A 46 5.45 -4.71 -30.94
C GLU A 46 5.91 -3.36 -30.39
N ARG A 47 5.89 -2.31 -31.23
CA ARG A 47 6.20 -0.95 -30.81
C ARG A 47 5.25 -0.48 -29.69
N ARG A 48 3.93 -0.62 -29.88
CA ARG A 48 2.95 -0.20 -28.87
C ARG A 48 3.08 -0.98 -27.57
N VAL A 49 3.30 -2.29 -27.63
CA VAL A 49 3.52 -3.13 -26.44
C VAL A 49 4.77 -2.67 -25.69
N THR A 50 5.86 -2.39 -26.41
CA THR A 50 7.10 -1.90 -25.81
C THR A 50 6.92 -0.52 -25.17
N GLU A 51 6.19 0.38 -25.82
CA GLU A 51 5.89 1.72 -25.31
C GLU A 51 5.02 1.66 -24.04
N GLU A 52 3.94 0.88 -24.06
CA GLU A 52 3.07 0.71 -22.89
C GLU A 52 3.80 -0.01 -21.75
N GLY A 53 4.69 -0.96 -22.06
CA GLY A 53 5.57 -1.60 -21.07
C GLY A 53 6.46 -0.59 -20.35
N LYS A 54 7.16 0.26 -21.11
CA LYS A 54 7.99 1.34 -20.54
C LYS A 54 7.16 2.34 -19.73
N ARG A 55 5.97 2.69 -20.20
CA ARG A 55 5.07 3.60 -19.49
C ARG A 55 4.63 3.02 -18.15
N LEU A 56 4.30 1.72 -18.12
CA LEU A 56 3.93 1.02 -16.91
C LEU A 56 5.11 0.95 -15.92
N GLU A 57 6.32 0.64 -16.39
CA GLU A 57 7.53 0.66 -15.56
C GLU A 57 7.76 2.01 -14.88
N VAL A 58 7.61 3.11 -15.63
CA VAL A 58 7.73 4.48 -15.08
C VAL A 58 6.66 4.75 -14.04
N GLN A 59 5.41 4.38 -14.31
CA GLN A 59 4.31 4.56 -13.36
C GLN A 59 4.50 3.74 -12.08
N MET A 60 4.99 2.50 -12.21
CA MET A 60 5.30 1.64 -11.06
C MET A 60 6.40 2.26 -10.20
N ALA A 61 7.50 2.72 -10.82
CA ALA A 61 8.58 3.38 -10.09
C ALA A 61 8.13 4.67 -9.38
N GLU A 62 7.23 5.45 -10.00
CA GLU A 62 6.65 6.64 -9.37
C GLU A 62 5.77 6.28 -8.16
N VAL A 63 4.95 5.24 -8.29
CA VAL A 63 4.10 4.75 -7.19
C VAL A 63 4.95 4.22 -6.03
N GLU A 64 6.00 3.44 -6.32
CA GLU A 64 6.95 2.94 -5.31
C GLU A 64 7.59 4.09 -4.54
N LYS A 65 8.13 5.09 -5.25
CA LYS A 65 8.73 6.27 -4.63
C LYS A 65 7.73 7.04 -3.77
N ARG A 66 6.49 7.20 -4.24
CA ARG A 66 5.45 7.87 -3.46
C ARG A 66 5.11 7.10 -2.19
N LEU A 67 5.04 5.77 -2.28
CA LEU A 67 4.76 4.91 -1.14
C LEU A 67 5.90 4.98 -0.11
N GLU A 68 7.15 4.96 -0.56
CA GLU A 68 8.33 5.10 0.30
C GLU A 68 8.29 6.41 1.10
N VAL A 69 7.99 7.53 0.43
CA VAL A 69 7.84 8.84 1.10
C VAL A 69 6.70 8.84 2.11
N GLN A 70 5.55 8.24 1.76
CA GLN A 70 4.42 8.15 2.68
C GLN A 70 4.72 7.29 3.90
N MET A 71 5.43 6.18 3.71
CA MET A 71 5.85 5.31 4.81
C MET A 71 6.80 6.03 5.76
N ALA A 72 7.81 6.72 5.23
CA ALA A 72 8.75 7.50 6.05
C ALA A 72 8.06 8.61 6.84
N GLU A 73 7.08 9.30 6.25
CA GLU A 73 6.30 10.32 6.95
C GLU A 73 5.41 9.72 8.05
N VAL A 74 4.79 8.57 7.79
CA VAL A 74 3.98 7.85 8.79
C VAL A 74 4.86 7.39 9.96
N GLU A 75 6.03 6.82 9.69
CA GLU A 75 6.99 6.39 10.70
C GLU A 75 7.40 7.56 11.60
N LYS A 76 7.81 8.68 11.00
CA LYS A 76 8.16 9.90 11.74
C LYS A 76 7.01 10.44 12.59
N ARG A 77 5.78 10.44 12.05
CA ARG A 77 4.59 10.87 12.80
C ARG A 77 4.30 9.93 13.97
N LEU A 78 4.46 8.62 13.79
CA LEU A 78 4.26 7.63 14.85
C LEU A 78 5.30 7.79 15.95
N ASP A 79 6.58 7.91 15.60
CA ASP A 79 7.66 8.14 16.57
C ASP A 79 7.43 9.40 17.41
N HIS A 80 6.99 10.49 16.76
CA HIS A 80 6.66 11.72 17.46
C HIS A 80 5.51 11.52 18.45
N ARG A 81 4.40 10.92 18.01
CA ARG A 81 3.24 10.65 18.86
C ARG A 81 3.55 9.70 20.01
N ILE A 82 4.37 8.67 19.76
CA ILE A 82 4.82 7.74 20.81
C ILE A 82 5.64 8.50 21.84
N THR A 83 6.59 9.33 21.40
CA THR A 83 7.42 10.13 22.32
C THR A 83 6.57 11.09 23.16
N GLU A 84 5.60 11.76 22.55
CA GLU A 84 4.67 12.66 23.25
C GLU A 84 3.82 11.91 24.29
N GLU A 85 3.22 10.78 23.92
CA GLU A 85 2.39 9.99 24.82
C GLU A 85 3.21 9.34 25.95
N VAL A 86 4.43 8.87 25.66
CA VAL A 86 5.35 8.38 26.71
C VAL A 86 5.68 9.50 27.69
N SER A 87 6.04 10.69 27.21
CA SER A 87 6.32 11.84 28.08
C SER A 87 5.12 12.24 28.93
N ARG A 88 3.91 12.17 28.35
CA ARG A 88 2.66 12.44 29.06
C ARG A 88 2.39 11.42 30.15
N LEU A 89 2.57 10.13 29.85
CA LEU A 89 2.40 9.04 30.80
C LEU A 89 3.42 9.13 31.94
N GLU A 90 4.68 9.46 31.64
CA GLU A 90 5.70 9.69 32.66
C GLU A 90 5.30 10.81 33.63
N LYS A 91 4.79 11.93 33.12
CA LYS A 91 4.28 13.02 33.96
C LYS A 91 3.11 12.58 34.83
N GLN A 92 2.13 11.88 34.26
CA GLN A 92 0.99 11.35 35.02
C GLN A 92 1.43 10.37 36.12
N ILE A 93 2.41 9.50 35.85
CA ILE A 93 2.97 8.59 36.84
C ILE A 93 3.64 9.36 37.99
N ILE A 94 4.40 10.41 37.68
CA ILE A 94 5.03 11.26 38.70
C ILE A 94 3.98 11.96 39.56
N GLU A 95 2.97 12.57 38.93
CA GLU A 95 1.87 13.24 39.64
C GLU A 95 1.13 12.28 40.58
N VAL A 96 0.81 11.07 40.11
CA VAL A 96 0.16 10.04 40.94
C VAL A 96 1.06 9.61 42.09
N LYS A 97 2.37 9.41 41.86
CA LYS A 97 3.33 9.06 42.92
C LYS A 97 3.44 10.14 43.99
N VAL A 98 3.46 11.41 43.60
CA VAL A 98 3.50 12.55 44.52
C VAL A 98 2.22 12.61 45.34
N ALA A 99 1.06 12.60 44.68
CA ALA A 99 -0.24 12.64 45.37
C ALA A 99 -0.43 11.47 46.34
N LEU A 100 0.07 10.28 45.98
CA LEU A 100 0.05 9.11 46.83
C LEU A 100 0.97 9.29 48.05
N SER A 101 2.17 9.82 47.86
CA SER A 101 3.13 10.10 48.94
C SER A 101 2.59 11.13 49.93
N GLU A 102 1.93 12.18 49.45
CA GLU A 102 1.27 13.19 50.29
C GLU A 102 0.14 12.61 51.13
N ARG A 103 -0.67 11.72 50.53
CA ARG A 103 -1.74 11.01 51.24
C ARG A 103 -1.18 10.07 52.29
N TYR A 104 -0.13 9.30 51.98
CA TYR A 104 0.53 8.43 52.95
C TYR A 104 1.14 9.23 54.10
N ALA A 105 1.86 10.33 53.83
CA ALA A 105 2.42 11.19 54.86
C ALA A 105 1.32 11.76 55.78
N SER A 106 0.19 12.19 55.19
CA SER A 106 -0.96 12.67 55.94
C SER A 106 -1.59 11.58 56.81
N LEU A 107 -1.76 10.38 56.27
CA LEU A 107 -2.28 9.21 57.02
C LEU A 107 -1.37 8.86 58.19
N VAL A 108 -0.06 8.77 57.96
CA VAL A 108 0.93 8.48 59.01
C VAL A 108 0.90 9.55 60.10
N ARG A 109 0.84 10.83 59.74
CA ARG A 109 0.71 11.93 60.71
C ARG A 109 -0.53 11.76 61.58
N TRP A 110 -1.68 11.44 60.99
CA TRP A 110 -2.92 11.21 61.74
C TRP A 110 -2.85 9.95 62.60
N MET A 111 -2.20 8.88 62.14
CA MET A 111 -1.95 7.69 62.95
C MET A 111 -1.14 8.04 64.20
N PHE A 112 -0.08 8.85 64.09
CA PHE A 112 0.71 9.29 65.25
C PHE A 112 -0.10 10.12 66.24
N ILE A 113 -0.88 11.10 65.76
CA ILE A 113 -1.74 11.92 66.62
C ILE A 113 -2.74 11.04 67.36
N PHE A 114 -3.38 10.11 66.64
CA PHE A 114 -4.32 9.16 67.21
C PHE A 114 -3.65 8.27 68.28
N TRP A 115 -2.51 7.64 67.95
CA TRP A 115 -1.78 6.77 68.88
C TRP A 115 -1.27 7.51 70.12
N ALA A 116 -0.76 8.73 69.97
CA ALA A 116 -0.33 9.56 71.10
C ALA A 116 -1.51 9.85 72.05
N GLY A 117 -2.69 10.14 71.50
CA GLY A 117 -3.92 10.31 72.28
C GLY A 117 -4.32 9.03 73.03
N GLN A 118 -4.32 7.87 72.36
CA GLN A 118 -4.63 6.57 72.98
C GLN A 118 -3.68 6.24 74.14
N ILE A 119 -2.36 6.41 73.94
CA ILE A 119 -1.35 6.19 74.98
C ILE A 119 -1.61 7.13 76.18
N GLY A 120 -1.90 8.40 75.94
CA GLY A 120 -2.19 9.37 77.00
C GLY A 120 -3.40 8.96 77.85
N VAL A 121 -4.48 8.49 77.23
CA VAL A 121 -5.67 7.98 77.93
C VAL A 121 -5.34 6.74 78.75
N ILE A 122 -4.61 5.78 78.18
CA ILE A 122 -4.20 4.55 78.88
C ILE A 122 -3.35 4.88 80.12
N VAL A 123 -2.37 5.77 79.98
CA VAL A 123 -1.51 6.21 81.10
C VAL A 123 -2.32 6.89 82.20
N ALA A 124 -3.26 7.77 81.83
CA ALA A 124 -4.14 8.44 82.79
C ALA A 124 -5.04 7.46 83.56
N LEU A 125 -5.62 6.47 82.86
CA LEU A 125 -6.41 5.41 83.48
C LEU A 125 -5.57 4.56 84.45
N PHE A 126 -4.35 4.18 84.05
CA PHE A 126 -3.43 3.45 84.92
C PHE A 126 -3.01 4.24 86.17
N ALA A 127 -2.85 5.56 86.06
CA ALA A 127 -2.53 6.42 87.19
C ALA A 127 -3.70 6.58 88.17
N LEU A 128 -4.94 6.52 87.69
CA LEU A 128 -6.16 6.69 88.50
C LEU A 128 -6.61 5.38 89.18
N LEU A 129 -6.22 4.23 88.63
CA LEU A 129 -6.50 2.89 89.19
C LEU A 129 -5.39 2.38 90.14
N ARG A 130 -4.37 3.20 90.42
CA ARG A 130 -3.29 2.92 91.37
C ARG A 130 -3.49 3.71 92.66
#